data_AF-A0A1G6QR07-F1
#
_entry.id   AF-A0A1G6QR07-F1
#
_cell.length_a   1.000
_cell.length_b   1.000
_cell.length_c   1.000
_cell.angle_alpha   90.00
_cell.angle_beta   90.00
_cell.angle_gamma   90.00
#
_symmetry.space_group_name_H-M   'P 1'
#
loop_
_entity.id
_entity.type
_entity.pdbx_description
1 polymer ?
#
loop_
_entity_poly.entity_id
_entity_poly.type
_entity_poly.pdbx_seq_one_letter_code
_entity_poly.pdbx_strand_id
1 'polypeptide(L)'
;MDVPVWLWIVFAVTVVVSLAVDLLAHRKAHVIGFKEAGLWSALWVGLALVFGAVVFVTLGTTAGTEYTTAWLLEKSLSVDNLFVFALIFAYFKVPREYQHRVLFFGVIGALVFRAVFLTLGVAVVNRFTFVLFLFAAVLFYSSYKILSGQEENFDPGKSFAVRLLRKVMPVQDHYSGTHFVVHEEGRRVATPLLAVVAAIEAADLIFAVDSVPAVLAVSDDLFIVYTSNAFAILGLRALYFLLAGLLDRFHYLSHGLAVILAFIAVKLILQAAHKMISTSIPEIPSPVSLAVIVVILAVSVTLSMRRPPEGKEGADTSSTEK
;
A
#
# COMPACT_ATOMS: atom_id res chain seq x y z
N MET A 1 22.53 -6.41 8.25
CA MET A 1 23.81 -6.15 7.53
C MET A 1 24.36 -4.80 7.96
N ASP A 2 25.65 -4.52 7.78
CA ASP A 2 26.19 -3.17 8.03
C ASP A 2 25.91 -2.28 6.82
N VAL A 3 24.88 -1.44 6.92
CA VAL A 3 24.49 -0.52 5.84
C VAL A 3 25.27 0.80 5.98
N PRO A 4 26.02 1.22 4.95
CA PRO A 4 26.74 2.48 4.99
C PRO A 4 25.80 3.68 5.19
N VAL A 5 26.18 4.61 6.06
CA VAL A 5 25.40 5.82 6.37
C VAL A 5 25.08 6.65 5.11
N TRP A 6 25.99 6.68 4.13
CA TRP A 6 25.77 7.41 2.88
C TRP A 6 24.54 6.88 2.12
N LEU A 7 24.24 5.59 2.21
CA LEU A 7 23.12 4.99 1.50
C LEU A 7 21.77 5.39 2.14
N TRP A 8 21.73 5.52 3.47
CA TRP A 8 20.62 6.13 4.20
C TRP A 8 20.41 7.60 3.81
N ILE A 9 21.49 8.36 3.63
CA ILE A 9 21.42 9.76 3.17
C ILE A 9 20.87 9.82 1.74
N VAL A 10 21.38 8.99 0.82
CA VAL A 10 20.88 8.90 -0.56
C VAL A 10 19.39 8.56 -0.58
N PHE A 11 18.95 7.59 0.23
CA PHE A 11 17.54 7.26 0.38
C PHE A 11 16.72 8.45 0.88
N ALA A 12 17.11 9.07 2.00
CA ALA A 12 16.37 10.20 2.59
C ALA A 12 16.27 11.38 1.62
N VAL A 13 17.38 11.73 0.95
CA VAL A 13 17.39 12.77 -0.09
C VAL A 13 16.46 12.38 -1.24
N THR A 14 16.49 11.12 -1.69
CA THR A 14 15.61 10.65 -2.77
C THR A 14 14.14 10.79 -2.38
N VAL A 15 13.76 10.40 -1.17
CA VAL A 15 12.38 10.55 -0.67
C VAL A 15 11.97 12.03 -0.60
N VAL A 16 12.81 12.89 -0.02
CA VAL A 16 12.52 14.32 0.11
C VAL A 16 12.38 14.98 -1.27
N VAL A 17 13.30 14.70 -2.19
CA VAL A 17 13.25 15.20 -3.57
C VAL A 17 12.01 14.66 -4.28
N SER A 18 11.68 13.38 -4.09
CA SER A 18 10.47 12.77 -4.66
C SER A 18 9.21 13.48 -4.21
N LEU A 19 9.05 13.70 -2.90
CA LEU A 19 7.89 14.41 -2.35
C LEU A 19 7.85 15.87 -2.82
N ALA A 20 9.00 16.54 -2.93
CA ALA A 20 9.09 17.90 -3.45
C ALA A 20 8.68 17.97 -4.94
N VAL A 21 9.18 17.05 -5.77
CA VAL A 21 8.82 16.95 -7.19
C VAL A 21 7.33 16.67 -7.34
N ASP A 22 6.79 15.75 -6.55
CA ASP A 22 5.37 15.39 -6.53
C ASP A 22 4.48 16.61 -6.25
N LEU A 23 4.83 17.38 -5.22
CA LEU A 23 4.15 18.60 -4.80
C LEU A 23 4.26 19.72 -5.84
N LEU A 24 5.46 19.94 -6.40
CA LEU A 24 5.71 21.02 -7.36
C LEU A 24 5.03 20.76 -8.70
N ALA A 25 5.10 19.53 -9.20
CA ALA A 25 4.50 19.15 -10.47
C ALA A 25 2.97 19.26 -10.48
N HIS A 26 2.33 19.12 -9.31
CA HIS A 26 0.88 19.08 -9.18
C HIS A 26 0.34 20.20 -8.29
N ARG A 27 1.07 21.30 -8.20
CA ARG A 27 0.66 22.47 -7.41
C ARG A 27 -0.65 23.09 -7.89
N LYS A 28 -0.99 22.93 -9.17
CA LYS A 28 -2.26 23.39 -9.74
C LYS A 28 -3.28 22.25 -9.69
N ALA A 29 -4.46 22.54 -9.14
CA ALA A 29 -5.58 21.60 -9.16
C ALA A 29 -6.02 21.34 -10.61
N HIS A 30 -5.62 20.20 -11.15
CA HIS A 30 -5.94 19.72 -12.50
C HIS A 30 -6.21 18.21 -12.41
N VAL A 31 -7.11 17.72 -13.25
CA VAL A 31 -7.46 16.31 -13.31
C VAL A 31 -6.42 15.55 -14.13
N ILE A 32 -5.55 14.80 -13.46
CA ILE A 32 -4.50 14.02 -14.11
C ILE A 32 -5.13 13.03 -15.11
N GLY A 33 -4.74 13.14 -16.38
CA GLY A 33 -5.19 12.22 -17.44
C GLY A 33 -4.44 10.88 -17.39
N PHE A 34 -5.00 9.85 -18.03
CA PHE A 34 -4.42 8.49 -18.03
C PHE A 34 -2.96 8.44 -18.52
N LYS A 35 -2.63 9.16 -19.60
CA LYS A 35 -1.25 9.21 -20.15
C LYS A 35 -0.26 9.84 -19.17
N GLU A 36 -0.68 10.92 -18.50
CA GLU A 36 0.12 11.63 -17.51
C GLU A 36 0.34 10.74 -16.27
N ALA A 37 -0.73 10.10 -15.77
CA ALA A 37 -0.65 9.13 -14.67
C ALA A 37 0.27 7.95 -15.00
N GLY A 38 0.22 7.45 -16.24
CA GLY A 38 1.10 6.37 -16.72
C GLY A 38 2.57 6.78 -16.74
N LEU A 39 2.89 7.98 -17.21
CA LEU A 39 4.26 8.50 -17.22
C LEU A 39 4.80 8.68 -15.78
N TRP A 40 3.99 9.28 -14.89
CA TRP A 40 4.38 9.41 -13.48
C TRP A 40 4.58 8.04 -12.83
N SER A 41 3.68 7.09 -13.06
CA SER A 41 3.80 5.73 -12.54
C SER A 41 5.10 5.07 -13.02
N ALA A 42 5.42 5.18 -14.32
CA ALA A 42 6.67 4.65 -14.88
C ALA A 42 7.92 5.32 -14.28
N LEU A 43 7.87 6.63 -14.03
CA LEU A 43 8.96 7.36 -13.37
C LEU A 43 9.19 6.83 -11.95
N TRP A 44 8.13 6.67 -11.16
CA TRP A 44 8.23 6.16 -9.78
C TRP A 44 8.74 4.72 -9.72
N VAL A 45 8.24 3.86 -10.63
CA VAL A 45 8.74 2.49 -10.78
C VAL A 45 10.21 2.49 -11.19
N GLY A 46 10.60 3.31 -12.16
CA GLY A 46 11.99 3.45 -12.61
C GLY A 46 12.91 3.88 -11.47
N LEU A 47 12.49 4.85 -10.66
CA LEU A 47 13.25 5.30 -9.49
C LEU A 47 13.47 4.17 -8.48
N ALA A 48 12.42 3.38 -8.20
CA ALA A 48 12.51 2.24 -7.29
C ALA A 48 13.47 1.14 -7.82
N LEU A 49 13.44 0.88 -9.12
CA LEU A 49 14.33 -0.08 -9.79
C LEU A 49 15.79 0.40 -9.79
N VAL A 50 16.03 1.70 -10.05
CA VAL A 50 17.38 2.28 -9.97
C VAL A 50 17.92 2.17 -8.55
N PHE A 51 17.12 2.50 -7.53
CA PHE A 51 17.54 2.33 -6.15
C PHE A 51 17.81 0.86 -5.82
N GLY A 52 16.97 -0.07 -6.29
CA GLY A 52 17.21 -1.51 -6.14
C GLY A 52 18.50 -2.00 -6.80
N ALA A 53 18.85 -1.46 -7.97
CA ALA A 53 20.12 -1.75 -8.63
C ALA A 53 21.31 -1.21 -7.83
N VAL A 54 21.19 -0.01 -7.23
CA VAL A 54 22.20 0.53 -6.31
C VAL A 54 22.39 -0.40 -5.11
N VAL A 55 21.29 -0.85 -4.48
CA VAL A 55 21.33 -1.82 -3.38
C VAL A 55 22.00 -3.13 -3.82
N PHE A 56 21.65 -3.65 -4.99
CA PHE A 56 22.21 -4.88 -5.54
C PHE A 56 23.73 -4.81 -5.74
N VAL A 57 24.23 -3.68 -6.26
CA VAL A 57 25.67 -3.49 -6.52
C VAL A 57 26.45 -3.20 -5.23
N THR A 58 25.84 -2.50 -4.27
CA THR A 58 26.56 -1.97 -3.09
C THR A 58 26.45 -2.87 -1.86
N LEU A 59 25.30 -3.49 -1.64
CA LEU A 59 25.01 -4.39 -0.52
C LEU A 59 24.98 -5.88 -0.95
N GLY A 60 25.12 -6.15 -2.24
CA GLY A 60 25.23 -7.50 -2.80
C GLY A 60 23.91 -8.08 -3.30
N THR A 61 24.02 -9.26 -3.92
CA THR A 61 22.92 -9.91 -4.65
C THR A 61 21.76 -10.32 -3.74
N THR A 62 22.06 -10.77 -2.51
CA THR A 62 21.05 -11.15 -1.51
C THR A 62 20.19 -9.94 -1.13
N ALA A 63 20.82 -8.85 -0.71
CA ALA A 63 20.15 -7.60 -0.32
C ALA A 63 19.33 -7.01 -1.48
N GLY A 64 19.90 -6.99 -2.70
CA GLY A 64 19.17 -6.51 -3.87
C GLY A 64 17.95 -7.36 -4.23
N THR A 65 18.05 -8.68 -4.05
CA THR A 65 16.92 -9.59 -4.28
C THR A 65 15.84 -9.40 -3.21
N GLU A 66 16.24 -9.29 -1.94
CA GLU A 66 15.32 -9.01 -0.84
C GLU A 66 14.60 -7.68 -1.03
N TYR A 67 15.33 -6.61 -1.36
CA TYR A 67 14.74 -5.30 -1.68
C TYR A 67 13.73 -5.42 -2.81
N THR A 68 14.09 -6.07 -3.91
CA THR A 68 13.21 -6.18 -5.09
C THR A 68 11.96 -7.01 -4.78
N THR A 69 12.12 -8.09 -4.01
CA THR A 69 11.02 -8.95 -3.57
C THR A 69 10.08 -8.18 -2.64
N ALA A 70 10.62 -7.49 -1.64
CA ALA A 70 9.87 -6.69 -0.68
C ALA A 70 9.16 -5.51 -1.36
N TRP A 71 9.82 -4.84 -2.30
CA TRP A 71 9.25 -3.73 -3.06
C TRP A 71 8.11 -4.19 -3.96
N LEU A 72 8.27 -5.29 -4.72
CA LEU A 72 7.21 -5.83 -5.57
C LEU A 72 6.02 -6.33 -4.75
N LEU A 73 6.30 -7.02 -3.64
CA LEU A 73 5.27 -7.48 -2.72
C LEU A 73 4.44 -6.30 -2.19
N GLU A 74 5.11 -5.28 -1.65
CA GLU A 74 4.45 -4.09 -1.14
C GLU A 74 3.72 -3.35 -2.26
N LYS A 75 4.32 -3.22 -3.45
CA LYS A 75 3.67 -2.54 -4.58
C LYS A 75 2.36 -3.23 -4.97
N SER A 76 2.34 -4.55 -4.90
CA SER A 76 1.16 -5.36 -5.22
C SER A 76 0.07 -5.20 -4.16
N LEU A 77 0.43 -5.26 -2.87
CA LEU A 77 -0.47 -5.00 -1.75
C LEU A 77 -1.03 -3.58 -1.81
N SER A 78 -0.21 -2.60 -2.17
CA SER A 78 -0.63 -1.19 -2.27
C SER A 78 -1.70 -0.94 -3.34
N VAL A 79 -1.81 -1.81 -4.36
CA VAL A 79 -2.89 -1.73 -5.36
C VAL A 79 -4.23 -2.08 -4.73
N ASP A 80 -4.29 -3.10 -3.88
CA ASP A 80 -5.51 -3.47 -3.16
C ASP A 80 -5.97 -2.32 -2.23
N ASN A 81 -5.00 -1.65 -1.60
CA ASN A 81 -5.26 -0.47 -0.76
C ASN A 81 -5.93 0.68 -1.54
N LEU A 82 -5.67 0.81 -2.85
CA LEU A 82 -6.31 1.84 -3.68
C LEU A 82 -7.82 1.66 -3.79
N PHE A 83 -8.35 0.43 -3.70
CA PHE A 83 -9.79 0.18 -3.70
C PHE A 83 -10.44 0.74 -2.44
N VAL A 84 -9.82 0.52 -1.27
CA VAL A 84 -10.29 1.11 -0.02
C VAL A 84 -10.20 2.63 -0.05
N PHE A 85 -9.17 3.20 -0.68
CA PHE A 85 -9.09 4.66 -0.84
C PHE A 85 -10.22 5.19 -1.73
N ALA A 86 -10.54 4.49 -2.82
CA ALA A 86 -11.69 4.83 -3.67
C ALA A 86 -13.03 4.75 -2.90
N LEU A 87 -13.22 3.72 -2.08
CA LEU A 87 -14.40 3.58 -1.21
C LEU A 87 -14.50 4.73 -0.20
N ILE A 88 -13.39 5.09 0.45
CA ILE A 88 -13.33 6.23 1.37
C ILE A 88 -13.70 7.53 0.64
N PHE A 89 -13.12 7.78 -0.53
CA PHE A 89 -13.45 8.96 -1.32
C PHE A 89 -14.91 9.01 -1.77
N ALA A 90 -15.48 7.86 -2.17
CA ALA A 90 -16.89 7.75 -2.53
C ALA A 90 -17.80 8.01 -1.32
N TYR A 91 -17.49 7.43 -0.16
CA TYR A 91 -18.25 7.59 1.08
C TYR A 91 -18.30 9.06 1.53
N PHE A 92 -17.15 9.73 1.59
CA PHE A 92 -17.06 11.14 1.97
C PHE A 92 -17.40 12.11 0.83
N LYS A 93 -17.72 11.60 -0.37
CA LYS A 93 -18.01 12.39 -1.58
C LYS A 93 -16.92 13.43 -1.87
N VAL A 94 -15.66 13.01 -1.80
CA VAL A 94 -14.50 13.91 -1.95
C VAL A 94 -14.40 14.41 -3.39
N PRO A 95 -14.44 15.74 -3.63
CA PRO A 95 -14.23 16.31 -4.95
C PRO A 95 -12.89 15.88 -5.56
N ARG A 96 -12.87 15.54 -6.86
CA ARG A 96 -11.68 15.02 -7.55
C ARG A 96 -10.46 15.94 -7.43
N GLU A 97 -10.68 17.24 -7.39
CA GLU A 97 -9.63 18.25 -7.21
C GLU A 97 -8.92 18.19 -5.84
N TYR A 98 -9.57 17.63 -4.81
CA TYR A 98 -8.99 17.51 -3.47
C TYR A 98 -8.39 16.14 -3.18
N GLN A 99 -8.77 15.10 -3.95
CA GLN A 99 -8.24 13.73 -3.78
C GLN A 99 -6.71 13.70 -3.87
N HIS A 100 -6.13 14.48 -4.79
CA HIS A 100 -4.68 14.62 -4.91
C HIS A 100 -4.02 15.01 -3.58
N ARG A 101 -4.56 16.06 -2.94
CA ARG A 101 -4.02 16.59 -1.70
C ARG A 101 -4.18 15.61 -0.55
N VAL A 102 -5.33 14.93 -0.45
CA VAL A 102 -5.52 13.89 0.57
C VAL A 102 -4.50 12.76 0.38
N LEU A 103 -4.30 12.27 -0.85
CA LEU A 103 -3.32 11.21 -1.14
C LEU A 103 -1.89 11.64 -0.80
N PHE A 104 -1.52 12.90 -1.06
CA PHE A 104 -0.18 13.40 -0.71
C PHE A 104 0.09 13.34 0.80
N PHE A 105 -0.85 13.85 1.61
CA PHE A 105 -0.73 13.75 3.07
C PHE A 105 -0.83 12.30 3.56
N GLY A 106 -1.65 11.48 2.89
CA GLY A 106 -1.75 10.04 3.08
C GLY A 106 -0.42 9.31 2.91
N VAL A 107 0.35 9.64 1.87
CA VAL A 107 1.68 9.04 1.63
C VAL A 107 2.68 9.45 2.70
N ILE A 108 2.63 10.72 3.16
CA ILE A 108 3.52 11.19 4.23
C ILE A 108 3.22 10.48 5.54
N GLY A 109 1.95 10.38 5.94
CA GLY A 109 1.56 9.69 7.17
C GLY A 109 1.87 8.19 7.07
N ALA A 110 1.55 7.55 5.95
CA ALA A 110 1.92 6.15 5.70
C ALA A 110 3.43 5.94 5.85
N LEU A 111 4.29 6.79 5.28
CA LEU A 111 5.75 6.66 5.41
C LEU A 111 6.22 6.74 6.86
N VAL A 112 5.59 7.59 7.68
CA VAL A 112 5.90 7.74 9.11
C VAL A 112 5.41 6.53 9.90
N PHE A 113 4.15 6.14 9.73
CA PHE A 113 3.57 4.98 10.43
C PHE A 113 4.29 3.69 10.04
N ARG A 114 4.60 3.48 8.75
CA ARG A 114 5.41 2.35 8.28
C ARG A 114 6.78 2.34 8.95
N ALA A 115 7.46 3.49 9.08
CA ALA A 115 8.73 3.54 9.80
C ALA A 115 8.59 2.99 11.23
N VAL A 116 7.52 3.38 11.93
CA VAL A 116 7.22 2.92 13.29
C VAL A 116 6.90 1.42 13.31
N PHE A 117 5.95 0.94 12.50
CA PHE A 117 5.54 -0.47 12.51
C PHE A 117 6.63 -1.42 12.05
N LEU A 118 7.42 -1.03 11.04
CA LEU A 118 8.51 -1.86 10.54
C LEU A 118 9.64 -1.92 11.55
N THR A 119 10.01 -0.79 12.18
CA THR A 119 11.02 -0.80 13.25
C THR A 119 10.59 -1.67 14.43
N LEU A 120 9.34 -1.52 14.89
CA LEU A 120 8.78 -2.36 15.95
C LEU A 120 8.70 -3.83 15.54
N GLY A 121 8.25 -4.11 14.32
CA GLY A 121 8.12 -5.46 13.77
C GLY A 121 9.46 -6.17 13.69
N VAL A 122 10.49 -5.52 13.14
CA VAL A 122 11.87 -6.02 13.10
C VAL A 122 12.39 -6.28 14.52
N ALA A 123 12.20 -5.33 15.45
CA ALA A 123 12.64 -5.49 16.83
C ALA A 123 11.97 -6.69 17.53
N VAL A 124 10.68 -6.90 17.30
CA VAL A 124 9.91 -8.03 17.84
C VAL A 124 10.38 -9.35 17.24
N VAL A 125 10.55 -9.43 15.91
CA VAL A 125 11.00 -10.65 15.22
C VAL A 125 12.41 -11.06 15.67
N ASN A 126 13.31 -10.09 15.81
CA ASN A 126 14.68 -10.34 16.28
C ASN A 126 14.74 -10.85 17.72
N ARG A 127 13.72 -10.55 18.53
CA ARG A 127 13.65 -10.99 19.93
C ARG A 127 12.85 -12.28 20.11
N PHE A 128 11.81 -12.47 19.30
CA PHE A 128 10.81 -13.52 19.47
C PHE A 128 10.49 -14.21 18.15
N THR A 129 11.31 -15.19 17.74
CA THR A 129 11.13 -15.95 16.50
C THR A 129 9.74 -16.60 16.38
N PHE A 130 9.12 -16.98 17.50
CA PHE A 130 7.76 -17.55 17.51
C PHE A 130 6.72 -16.60 16.90
N VAL A 131 6.95 -15.29 16.92
CA VAL A 131 6.05 -14.29 16.31
C VAL A 131 5.88 -14.52 14.81
N LEU A 132 6.84 -15.14 14.13
CA LEU A 132 6.70 -15.55 12.73
C LEU A 132 5.53 -16.53 12.51
N PHE A 133 5.23 -17.41 13.47
CA PHE A 133 4.03 -18.27 13.41
C PHE A 133 2.74 -17.46 13.56
N LEU A 134 2.72 -16.47 14.45
CA LEU A 134 1.57 -15.58 14.62
C LEU A 134 1.32 -14.77 13.34
N PHE A 135 2.39 -14.21 12.78
CA PHE A 135 2.38 -13.52 11.50
C PHE A 135 1.87 -14.41 10.37
N ALA A 136 2.32 -15.66 10.28
CA ALA A 136 1.77 -16.61 9.32
C ALA A 136 0.26 -16.86 9.52
N ALA A 137 -0.20 -16.98 10.77
CA ALA A 137 -1.63 -17.15 11.07
C ALA A 137 -2.47 -15.94 10.61
N VAL A 138 -1.98 -14.72 10.83
CA VAL A 138 -2.60 -13.49 10.32
C VAL A 138 -2.67 -13.51 8.80
N LEU A 139 -1.57 -13.84 8.11
CA LEU A 139 -1.56 -13.89 6.64
C LEU A 139 -2.50 -14.94 6.07
N PHE A 140 -2.60 -16.12 6.69
CA PHE A 140 -3.57 -17.14 6.29
C PHE A 140 -5.01 -16.67 6.49
N TYR A 141 -5.29 -16.01 7.62
CA TYR A 141 -6.61 -15.44 7.88
C TYR A 141 -6.99 -14.41 6.81
N SER A 142 -6.09 -13.49 6.47
CA SER A 142 -6.34 -12.47 5.45
C SER A 142 -6.49 -13.07 4.07
N SER A 143 -5.64 -14.04 3.70
CA SER A 143 -5.81 -14.82 2.46
C SER A 143 -7.17 -15.52 2.38
N TYR A 144 -7.57 -16.22 3.45
CA TYR A 144 -8.86 -16.91 3.52
C TYR A 144 -10.04 -15.94 3.40
N LYS A 145 -9.98 -14.78 4.07
CA LYS A 145 -11.02 -13.76 4.03
C LYS A 145 -11.23 -13.24 2.60
N ILE A 146 -10.14 -12.94 1.89
CA ILE A 146 -10.19 -12.49 0.49
C ILE A 146 -10.81 -13.57 -0.40
N LEU A 147 -10.37 -14.83 -0.28
CA LEU A 147 -10.89 -15.93 -1.11
C LEU A 147 -12.34 -16.31 -0.81
N SER A 148 -12.79 -16.10 0.43
CA SER A 148 -14.16 -16.42 0.86
C SER A 148 -15.17 -15.35 0.45
N GLY A 149 -14.72 -14.23 -0.14
CA GLY A 149 -15.61 -13.12 -0.50
C GLY A 149 -16.29 -12.49 0.72
N GLN A 150 -15.72 -12.65 1.92
CA GLN A 150 -16.23 -11.99 3.12
C GLN A 150 -15.84 -10.51 3.07
N GLU A 151 -16.65 -9.73 2.36
CA GLU A 151 -16.56 -8.28 2.40
C GLU A 151 -17.03 -7.81 3.78
N GLU A 152 -16.10 -7.34 4.60
CA GLU A 152 -16.47 -6.52 5.74
C GLU A 152 -17.10 -5.23 5.21
N ASN A 153 -18.29 -4.90 5.71
CA ASN A 153 -18.86 -3.57 5.53
C ASN A 153 -18.00 -2.54 6.28
N PHE A 154 -16.89 -2.13 5.65
CA PHE A 154 -16.05 -1.05 6.14
C PHE A 154 -16.87 0.24 6.09
N ASP A 155 -17.13 0.85 7.25
CA ASP A 155 -17.80 2.14 7.39
C ASP A 155 -16.73 3.23 7.68
N PRO A 156 -16.23 3.95 6.65
CA PRO A 156 -15.15 4.93 6.81
C PRO A 156 -15.45 5.99 7.87
N GLY A 157 -16.71 6.39 8.02
CA GLY A 157 -17.15 7.40 8.99
C GLY A 157 -17.08 6.95 10.44
N LYS A 158 -17.01 5.64 10.70
CA LYS A 158 -16.83 5.05 12.04
C LYS A 158 -15.43 4.51 12.28
N SER A 159 -14.50 4.71 11.35
CA SER A 159 -13.10 4.32 11.54
C SER A 159 -12.55 4.92 12.84
N PHE A 160 -11.65 4.17 13.49
CA PHE A 160 -11.08 4.56 14.78
C PHE A 160 -10.45 5.96 14.74
N ALA A 161 -9.72 6.29 13.67
CA ALA A 161 -9.08 7.59 13.52
C ALA A 161 -10.09 8.73 13.32
N VAL A 162 -11.17 8.53 12.55
CA VAL A 162 -12.22 9.56 12.39
C VAL A 162 -12.96 9.80 13.70
N ARG A 163 -13.23 8.74 14.47
CA ARG A 163 -13.79 8.86 15.82
C ARG A 163 -12.87 9.62 16.77
N LEU A 164 -11.57 9.32 16.71
CA LEU A 164 -10.58 10.00 17.54
C LEU A 164 -10.48 11.48 17.15
N LEU A 165 -10.47 11.80 15.85
CA LEU A 165 -10.49 13.16 15.35
C LEU A 165 -11.71 13.93 15.86
N ARG A 166 -12.92 13.36 15.73
CA ARG A 166 -14.18 13.97 16.23
C ARG A 166 -14.19 14.17 17.75
N LYS A 167 -13.43 13.38 18.50
CA LYS A 167 -13.27 13.54 19.95
C LYS A 167 -12.27 14.66 20.31
N VAL A 168 -11.26 14.87 19.47
CA VAL A 168 -10.21 15.88 19.68
C VAL A 168 -10.67 17.27 19.24
N MET A 169 -11.43 17.38 18.15
CA MET A 169 -11.94 18.65 17.65
C MET A 169 -13.25 18.51 16.87
N PRO A 170 -14.09 19.56 16.82
CA PRO A 170 -15.30 19.57 16.00
C PRO A 170 -14.96 19.38 14.51
N VAL A 171 -15.81 18.67 13.79
CA VAL A 171 -15.70 18.48 12.33
C VAL A 171 -16.92 19.11 11.67
N GLN A 172 -16.72 20.05 10.75
CA GLN A 172 -17.80 20.64 9.95
C GLN A 172 -18.26 19.67 8.84
N ASP A 173 -19.48 19.85 8.33
CA ASP A 173 -20.06 18.95 7.33
C ASP A 173 -19.76 19.35 5.87
N HIS A 174 -19.37 20.60 5.60
CA HIS A 174 -19.08 21.07 4.24
C HIS A 174 -17.57 21.14 3.94
N TYR A 175 -17.18 21.11 2.67
CA TYR A 175 -15.80 21.35 2.26
C TYR A 175 -15.47 22.85 2.30
N SER A 176 -14.30 23.22 2.82
CA SER A 176 -13.78 24.61 2.84
C SER A 176 -12.55 24.74 1.94
N GLY A 177 -12.73 24.44 0.65
CA GLY A 177 -11.65 24.41 -0.33
C GLY A 177 -10.58 23.37 0.03
N THR A 178 -9.31 23.79 0.02
CA THR A 178 -8.17 22.91 0.26
C THR A 178 -7.64 22.93 1.69
N HIS A 179 -8.32 23.63 2.60
CA HIS A 179 -7.90 23.72 4.00
C HIS A 179 -8.29 22.45 4.77
N PHE A 180 -7.41 21.97 5.64
CA PHE A 180 -7.70 20.84 6.53
C PHE A 180 -8.36 21.28 7.83
N VAL A 181 -8.01 22.48 8.30
CA VAL A 181 -8.54 23.11 9.52
C VAL A 181 -8.90 24.54 9.18
N VAL A 182 -10.05 24.99 9.64
CA VAL A 182 -10.50 26.38 9.53
C VAL A 182 -10.83 26.94 10.91
N HIS A 183 -11.00 28.25 10.99
CA HIS A 183 -11.53 28.90 12.17
C HIS A 183 -12.99 29.24 11.93
N GLU A 184 -13.86 28.73 12.79
CA GLU A 184 -15.29 28.97 12.75
C GLU A 184 -15.74 29.27 14.18
N GLU A 185 -16.53 30.34 14.36
CA GLU A 185 -17.03 30.79 15.67
C GLU A 185 -15.96 30.88 16.78
N GLY A 186 -14.76 31.35 16.43
CA GLY A 186 -13.65 31.52 17.39
C GLY A 186 -12.96 30.23 17.83
N ARG A 187 -13.28 29.07 17.22
CA ARG A 187 -12.66 27.77 17.51
C ARG A 187 -12.04 27.19 16.24
N ARG A 188 -11.06 26.29 16.41
CA ARG A 188 -10.48 25.50 15.31
C ARG A 188 -11.40 24.32 15.01
N VAL A 189 -11.85 24.23 13.77
CA VAL A 189 -12.76 23.19 13.29
C VAL A 189 -12.07 22.42 12.17
N ALA A 190 -12.13 21.09 12.24
CA ALA A 190 -11.62 20.21 11.23
C ALA A 190 -12.57 20.18 10.04
N THR A 191 -12.01 20.21 8.85
CA THR A 191 -12.78 20.01 7.61
C THR A 191 -12.98 18.53 7.32
N PRO A 192 -13.94 18.16 6.46
CA PRO A 192 -14.08 16.79 5.97
C PRO A 192 -12.79 16.24 5.36
N LEU A 193 -11.94 17.07 4.72
CA LEU A 193 -10.66 16.61 4.17
C LEU A 193 -9.73 16.03 5.22
N LEU A 194 -9.72 16.59 6.43
CA LEU A 194 -8.89 16.06 7.51
C LEU A 194 -9.43 14.72 8.02
N ALA A 195 -10.76 14.56 8.06
CA ALA A 195 -11.39 13.28 8.38
C ALA A 195 -11.07 12.22 7.32
N VAL A 196 -11.04 12.60 6.03
CA VAL A 196 -10.67 11.69 4.94
C VAL A 196 -9.20 11.26 5.06
N VAL A 197 -8.27 12.18 5.30
CA VAL A 197 -6.86 11.82 5.56
C VAL A 197 -6.76 10.85 6.73
N ALA A 198 -7.43 11.15 7.85
CA ALA A 198 -7.45 10.27 9.00
C ALA A 198 -8.01 8.87 8.69
N ALA A 199 -9.05 8.78 7.86
CA ALA A 199 -9.62 7.50 7.42
C ALA A 199 -8.64 6.71 6.53
N ILE A 200 -7.92 7.38 5.62
CA ILE A 200 -6.90 6.76 4.77
C ILE A 200 -5.73 6.24 5.62
N GLU A 201 -5.23 7.04 6.56
CA GLU A 201 -4.17 6.61 7.48
C GLU A 201 -4.61 5.43 8.34
N ALA A 202 -5.86 5.41 8.81
CA ALA A 202 -6.41 4.27 9.52
C ALA A 202 -6.51 3.01 8.65
N ALA A 203 -6.89 3.17 7.39
CA ALA A 203 -6.93 2.06 6.44
C ALA A 203 -5.51 1.52 6.17
N ASP A 204 -4.52 2.38 5.93
CA ASP A 204 -3.12 1.96 5.75
C ASP A 204 -2.59 1.24 6.99
N LEU A 205 -2.93 1.72 8.20
CA LEU A 205 -2.61 1.04 9.44
C LEU A 205 -3.23 -0.37 9.53
N ILE A 206 -4.48 -0.53 9.10
CA ILE A 206 -5.12 -1.85 9.04
C ILE A 206 -4.39 -2.74 8.02
N PHE A 207 -4.03 -2.20 6.85
CA PHE A 207 -3.27 -2.93 5.83
C PHE A 207 -1.84 -3.26 6.27
N ALA A 208 -1.26 -2.50 7.20
CA ALA A 208 0.03 -2.82 7.81
C ALA A 208 -0.01 -4.17 8.54
N VAL A 209 -1.19 -4.61 9.01
CA VAL A 209 -1.35 -5.93 9.67
C VAL A 209 -1.02 -7.09 8.72
N ASP A 210 -1.28 -6.94 7.43
CA ASP A 210 -0.95 -7.97 6.43
C ASP A 210 0.41 -7.72 5.80
N SER A 211 0.69 -6.47 5.43
CA SER A 211 1.90 -6.12 4.67
C SER A 211 3.19 -6.17 5.52
N VAL A 212 3.14 -5.82 6.81
CA VAL A 212 4.33 -5.85 7.68
C VAL A 212 4.82 -7.28 7.93
N PRO A 213 3.97 -8.24 8.36
CA PRO A 213 4.36 -9.64 8.41
C PRO A 213 4.93 -10.17 7.10
N ALA A 214 4.29 -9.81 5.98
CA ALA A 214 4.67 -10.31 4.68
C ALA A 214 6.05 -9.79 4.24
N VAL A 215 6.37 -8.51 4.50
CA VAL A 215 7.69 -7.94 4.17
C VAL A 215 8.79 -8.47 5.11
N LEU A 216 8.47 -8.70 6.38
CA LEU A 216 9.41 -9.30 7.35
C LEU A 216 9.73 -10.76 7.06
N ALA A 217 8.85 -11.46 6.31
CA ALA A 217 9.15 -12.77 5.75
C ALA A 217 10.19 -12.73 4.63
N VAL A 218 10.41 -11.56 4.02
CA VAL A 218 11.39 -11.37 2.94
C VAL A 218 12.75 -11.01 3.52
N SER A 219 12.79 -10.07 4.46
CA SER A 219 14.02 -9.61 5.11
C SER A 219 13.72 -9.13 6.53
N ASP A 220 14.65 -9.34 7.45
CA ASP A 220 14.65 -8.74 8.79
C ASP A 220 15.58 -7.51 8.89
N ASP A 221 16.18 -7.09 7.76
CA ASP A 221 17.01 -5.89 7.69
C ASP A 221 16.15 -4.62 7.54
N LEU A 222 16.22 -3.75 8.55
CA LEU A 222 15.39 -2.55 8.64
C LEU A 222 15.58 -1.61 7.43
N PHE A 223 16.80 -1.52 6.88
CA PHE A 223 17.04 -0.67 5.71
C PHE A 223 16.32 -1.23 4.50
N ILE A 224 16.46 -2.53 4.23
CA ILE A 224 15.80 -3.18 3.08
C ILE A 224 14.30 -3.05 3.20
N VAL A 225 13.75 -3.45 4.35
CA VAL A 225 12.32 -3.45 4.61
C VAL A 225 11.71 -2.04 4.53
N TYR A 226 12.35 -1.03 5.13
CA TYR A 226 11.81 0.33 5.12
C TYR A 226 11.92 1.00 3.75
N THR A 227 13.09 0.89 3.09
CA THR A 227 13.31 1.55 1.79
C THR A 227 12.44 0.95 0.70
N SER A 228 12.32 -0.38 0.63
CA SER A 228 11.45 -1.04 -0.35
C SER A 228 9.98 -0.62 -0.18
N ASN A 229 9.54 -0.47 1.07
CA ASN A 229 8.19 -0.05 1.39
C ASN A 229 7.93 1.41 1.00
N ALA A 230 8.87 2.29 1.35
CA ALA A 230 8.82 3.68 0.96
C ALA A 230 8.72 3.84 -0.56
N PHE A 231 9.58 3.16 -1.33
CA PHE A 231 9.52 3.21 -2.80
C PHE A 231 8.26 2.57 -3.41
N ALA A 232 7.62 1.63 -2.72
CA ALA A 232 6.36 1.05 -3.18
C ALA A 232 5.19 2.04 -3.04
N ILE A 233 5.15 2.77 -1.93
CA ILE A 233 4.11 3.77 -1.61
C ILE A 233 4.39 5.09 -2.34
N LEU A 234 5.66 5.43 -2.62
CA LEU A 234 5.99 6.53 -3.53
C LEU A 234 5.35 6.27 -4.91
N GLY A 235 4.64 7.27 -5.41
CA GLY A 235 3.89 7.15 -6.66
C GLY A 235 2.54 6.46 -6.55
N LEU A 236 2.08 6.09 -5.34
CA LEU A 236 0.72 5.57 -5.11
C LEU A 236 -0.35 6.51 -5.66
N ARG A 237 -0.10 7.82 -5.59
CA ARG A 237 -0.94 8.85 -6.18
C ARG A 237 -1.10 8.72 -7.70
N ALA A 238 0.00 8.54 -8.43
CA ALA A 238 -0.03 8.33 -9.88
C ALA A 238 -0.75 7.02 -10.22
N LEU A 239 -0.51 5.98 -9.42
CA LEU A 239 -1.16 4.69 -9.56
C LEU A 239 -2.67 4.77 -9.31
N TYR A 240 -3.11 5.53 -8.30
CA TYR A 240 -4.53 5.78 -8.04
C TYR A 240 -5.21 6.39 -9.27
N PHE A 241 -4.67 7.45 -9.86
CA PHE A 241 -5.29 8.07 -11.03
C PHE A 241 -5.22 7.20 -12.30
N LEU A 242 -4.22 6.33 -12.40
CA LEU A 242 -4.12 5.33 -13.47
C LEU A 242 -5.19 4.25 -13.31
N LEU A 243 -5.43 3.78 -12.08
CA LEU A 243 -6.32 2.66 -11.77
C LEU A 243 -7.75 3.08 -11.47
N ALA A 244 -8.03 4.31 -11.04
CA ALA A 244 -9.37 4.77 -10.69
C ALA A 244 -10.39 4.60 -11.83
N GLY A 245 -9.92 4.64 -13.10
CA GLY A 245 -10.75 4.37 -14.29
C GLY A 245 -10.74 2.90 -14.74
N LEU A 246 -9.98 2.03 -14.07
CA LEU A 246 -9.79 0.62 -14.37
C LEU A 246 -10.17 -0.29 -13.19
N LEU A 247 -10.70 0.25 -12.08
CA LEU A 247 -10.97 -0.50 -10.85
C LEU A 247 -11.81 -1.75 -11.14
N ASP A 248 -12.83 -1.63 -11.99
CA ASP A 248 -13.70 -2.76 -12.35
C ASP A 248 -12.96 -3.85 -13.16
N ARG A 249 -11.85 -3.53 -13.84
CA ARG A 249 -11.10 -4.48 -14.67
C ARG A 249 -10.09 -5.34 -13.90
N PHE A 250 -9.81 -5.04 -12.63
CA PHE A 250 -8.77 -5.72 -11.84
C PHE A 250 -9.30 -6.75 -10.82
N HIS A 251 -10.48 -7.33 -11.05
CA HIS A 251 -11.13 -8.26 -10.11
C HIS A 251 -10.29 -9.51 -9.74
N TYR A 252 -9.46 -10.02 -10.66
CA TYR A 252 -8.60 -11.18 -10.36
C TYR A 252 -7.31 -10.82 -9.61
N LEU A 253 -7.03 -9.52 -9.41
CA LEU A 253 -5.84 -9.09 -8.70
C LEU A 253 -5.91 -9.41 -7.20
N SER A 254 -7.05 -9.20 -6.55
CA SER A 254 -7.25 -9.55 -5.14
C SER A 254 -7.11 -11.07 -4.91
N HIS A 255 -7.52 -11.91 -5.87
CA HIS A 255 -7.28 -13.35 -5.82
C HIS A 255 -5.78 -13.69 -5.90
N GLY A 256 -5.04 -13.03 -6.79
CA GLY A 256 -3.57 -13.16 -6.88
C GLY A 256 -2.88 -12.77 -5.57
N LEU A 257 -3.34 -11.68 -4.97
CA LEU A 257 -2.82 -11.20 -3.69
C LEU A 257 -3.06 -12.22 -2.58
N ALA A 258 -4.25 -12.81 -2.51
CA ALA A 258 -4.56 -13.85 -1.53
C ALA A 258 -3.62 -15.07 -1.66
N VAL A 259 -3.33 -15.51 -2.89
CA VAL A 259 -2.37 -16.60 -3.14
C VAL A 259 -0.95 -16.20 -2.70
N ILE A 260 -0.53 -14.97 -2.97
CA ILE A 260 0.77 -14.45 -2.50
C ILE A 260 0.83 -14.45 -0.97
N LEU A 261 -0.22 -13.97 -0.29
CA LEU A 261 -0.28 -13.96 1.18
C LEU A 261 -0.22 -15.37 1.77
N ALA A 262 -0.95 -16.34 1.21
CA ALA A 262 -0.88 -17.73 1.64
C ALA A 262 0.52 -18.34 1.42
N PHE A 263 1.14 -18.06 0.28
CA PHE A 263 2.51 -18.50 0.01
C PHE A 263 3.51 -17.92 1.04
N ILE A 264 3.38 -16.64 1.38
CA ILE A 264 4.25 -15.99 2.35
C ILE A 264 3.98 -16.51 3.77
N ALA A 265 2.73 -16.83 4.11
CA ALA A 265 2.39 -17.50 5.37
C ALA A 265 3.13 -18.84 5.51
N VAL A 266 3.13 -19.65 4.45
CA VAL A 266 3.90 -20.91 4.41
C VAL A 266 5.40 -20.63 4.56
N LYS A 267 5.94 -19.63 3.86
CA LYS A 267 7.35 -19.23 3.99
C LYS A 267 7.72 -18.89 5.43
N LEU A 268 6.88 -18.09 6.11
CA LEU A 268 7.08 -17.71 7.51
C LEU A 268 7.09 -18.91 8.45
N ILE A 269 6.18 -19.88 8.26
CA ILE A 269 6.16 -21.12 9.05
C ILE A 269 7.45 -21.91 8.86
N LEU A 270 7.90 -22.08 7.61
CA LEU A 270 9.13 -22.81 7.32
C LEU A 270 10.35 -22.12 7.94
N GLN A 271 10.43 -20.80 7.84
CA GLN A 271 11.50 -20.00 8.44
C GLN A 271 11.49 -20.08 9.98
N ALA A 272 10.30 -19.98 10.59
CA ALA A 272 10.15 -20.13 12.04
C ALA A 272 10.54 -21.53 12.52
N ALA A 273 10.10 -22.55 11.79
CA ALA A 273 10.39 -23.95 12.08
C ALA A 273 11.89 -24.29 11.89
N HIS A 274 12.53 -23.75 10.85
CA HIS A 274 13.98 -23.87 10.66
C HIS A 274 14.76 -23.29 11.84
N LYS A 275 14.37 -22.08 12.29
CA LYS A 275 15.04 -21.39 13.40
C LYS A 275 14.74 -21.98 14.79
N MET A 276 13.56 -22.56 15.01
CA MET A 276 13.12 -23.01 16.35
C MET A 276 13.08 -24.53 16.57
N ILE A 277 12.76 -25.31 15.54
CA ILE A 277 12.51 -26.75 15.66
C ILE A 277 13.74 -27.55 15.20
N SER A 278 14.15 -27.37 13.94
CA SER A 278 15.31 -28.06 13.38
C SER A 278 15.83 -27.36 12.14
N THR A 279 17.15 -27.21 12.05
CA THR A 279 17.85 -26.67 10.88
C THR A 279 17.76 -27.58 9.64
N SER A 280 17.20 -28.79 9.79
CA SER A 280 16.91 -29.69 8.66
C SER A 280 15.69 -29.26 7.85
N ILE A 281 14.84 -28.37 8.38
CA ILE A 281 13.65 -27.88 7.68
C ILE A 281 14.09 -26.88 6.61
N PRO A 282 13.76 -27.05 5.33
CA PRO A 282 14.23 -26.14 4.29
C PRO A 282 13.56 -24.76 4.39
N GLU A 283 14.36 -23.70 4.28
CA GLU A 283 13.86 -22.33 4.09
C GLU A 283 13.64 -22.06 2.59
N ILE A 284 12.67 -21.20 2.27
CA ILE A 284 12.42 -20.77 0.88
C ILE A 284 13.33 -19.58 0.58
N PRO A 285 14.29 -19.71 -0.36
CA PRO A 285 15.19 -18.61 -0.70
C PRO A 285 14.45 -17.42 -1.33
N SER A 286 14.94 -16.21 -1.07
CA SER A 286 14.36 -14.96 -1.63
C SER A 286 14.24 -14.95 -3.16
N PRO A 287 15.18 -15.48 -3.97
CA PRO A 287 15.00 -15.57 -5.43
C PRO A 287 13.81 -16.44 -5.84
N VAL A 288 13.54 -17.53 -5.12
CA VAL A 288 12.37 -18.40 -5.38
C VAL A 288 11.10 -17.66 -5.03
N SER A 289 11.09 -16.96 -3.89
CA SER A 289 9.96 -16.11 -3.47
C SER A 289 9.65 -15.03 -4.51
N LEU A 290 10.69 -14.35 -5.03
CA LEU A 290 10.56 -13.35 -6.09
C LEU A 290 9.92 -13.95 -7.34
N ALA A 291 10.43 -15.09 -7.81
CA ALA A 291 9.93 -15.75 -9.00
C ALA A 291 8.45 -16.15 -8.85
N VAL A 292 8.07 -16.74 -7.71
CA VAL A 292 6.68 -17.11 -7.41
C VAL A 292 5.76 -15.87 -7.41
N ILE A 293 6.16 -14.80 -6.74
CA ILE A 293 5.39 -13.54 -6.69
C ILE A 293 5.21 -12.97 -8.10
N VAL A 294 6.29 -12.87 -8.89
CA VAL A 294 6.24 -12.36 -10.27
C VAL A 294 5.31 -13.20 -11.14
N VAL A 295 5.37 -14.53 -11.04
CA VAL A 295 4.50 -15.43 -11.80
C VAL A 295 3.04 -15.23 -11.43
N ILE A 296 2.72 -15.18 -10.13
CA ILE A 296 1.34 -14.99 -9.67
C ILE A 296 0.81 -13.64 -10.16
N LEU A 297 1.56 -12.56 -10.00
CA LEU A 297 1.16 -11.23 -10.46
C LEU A 297 0.96 -11.19 -11.98
N ALA A 298 1.89 -11.77 -12.75
CA ALA A 298 1.79 -11.81 -14.21
C ALA A 298 0.55 -12.58 -14.67
N VAL A 299 0.25 -13.72 -14.04
CA VAL A 299 -0.94 -14.53 -14.32
C VAL A 299 -2.21 -13.75 -13.95
N SER A 300 -2.28 -13.18 -12.75
CA SER A 300 -3.44 -12.42 -12.28
C SER A 300 -3.74 -11.22 -13.16
N VAL A 301 -2.71 -10.42 -13.51
CA VAL A 301 -2.86 -9.27 -14.40
C VAL A 301 -3.30 -9.72 -15.79
N THR A 302 -2.68 -10.77 -16.35
CA THR A 302 -3.02 -11.27 -17.69
C THR A 302 -4.46 -11.80 -17.75
N LEU A 303 -4.90 -12.55 -16.73
CA LEU A 303 -6.27 -13.05 -16.64
C LEU A 303 -7.27 -11.89 -16.49
N SER A 304 -6.96 -10.90 -15.65
CA SER A 304 -7.81 -9.72 -15.46
C SER A 304 -7.96 -8.88 -16.73
N MET A 305 -6.91 -8.74 -17.52
CA MET A 305 -7.00 -8.02 -18.80
C MET A 305 -7.79 -8.79 -19.88
N ARG A 306 -7.73 -10.14 -19.87
CA ARG A 306 -8.39 -10.97 -20.89
C ARG A 306 -9.87 -11.21 -20.61
N ARG A 307 -10.30 -11.14 -19.35
CA ARG A 307 -11.69 -11.30 -18.92
C ARG A 307 -12.13 -10.08 -18.12
N PRO A 308 -12.38 -8.93 -18.77
CA PRO A 308 -13.08 -7.83 -18.11
C PRO A 308 -14.44 -8.35 -17.62
N PRO A 309 -14.98 -7.85 -16.48
CA PRO A 309 -16.25 -8.32 -15.96
C PRO A 309 -17.32 -8.22 -17.04
N GLU A 310 -18.16 -9.25 -17.15
CA GLU A 310 -19.40 -9.14 -17.91
C GLU A 310 -20.14 -7.93 -17.36
N GLY A 311 -20.25 -6.89 -18.18
CA GLY A 311 -21.03 -5.72 -17.83
C GLY A 311 -22.44 -6.19 -17.46
N LYS A 312 -23.03 -5.56 -16.46
CA LYS A 312 -24.49 -5.49 -16.36
C LYS A 312 -25.01 -4.75 -17.59
N GLU A 313 -25.00 -5.39 -18.76
CA GLU A 313 -25.81 -4.98 -19.91
C GLU A 313 -27.25 -5.39 -19.60
N GLY A 314 -28.13 -4.40 -19.44
CA GLY A 314 -29.57 -4.63 -19.39
C GLY A 314 -30.32 -3.90 -18.28
N ALA A 315 -30.18 -2.57 -18.17
CA ALA A 315 -31.16 -1.75 -17.46
C ALA A 315 -31.16 -0.30 -18.00
N ASP A 316 -31.21 -0.10 -19.31
CA ASP A 316 -31.64 1.20 -19.88
C ASP A 316 -32.00 1.11 -21.38
N THR A 317 -32.92 0.21 -21.72
CA THR A 317 -33.64 0.26 -23.02
C THR A 317 -35.08 -0.22 -22.85
N SER A 318 -35.89 0.49 -22.06
CA SER A 318 -37.37 0.39 -22.16
C SER A 318 -38.06 1.57 -21.47
N SER A 319 -37.86 2.79 -21.97
CA SER A 319 -38.74 3.93 -21.65
C SER A 319 -38.76 4.94 -22.79
N THR A 320 -38.89 4.47 -24.02
CA THR A 320 -39.35 5.30 -25.14
C THR A 320 -40.20 4.42 -26.06
N GLU A 321 -41.38 4.92 -26.43
CA GLU A 321 -42.48 4.26 -27.16
C GLU A 321 -43.31 3.29 -26.27
N LYS A 322 -44.54 3.61 -25.84
CA LYS A 322 -45.67 4.26 -26.50
C LYS A 322 -46.66 4.80 -25.47
#